data_AF-A0A8T7KTP8-F1
#
_entry.id   AF-A0A8T7KTP8-F1
#
_cell.length_a   1.000
_cell.length_b   1.000
_cell.length_c   1.000
_cell.angle_alpha   90.00
_cell.angle_beta   90.00
_cell.angle_gamma   90.00
#
_symmetry.space_group_name_H-M   'P 1'
#
loop_
_entity.id
_entity.type
_entity.pdbx_description
1 polymer ?
#
loop_
_entity_poly.entity_id
_entity_poly.type
_entity_poly.pdbx_seq_one_letter_code
_entity_poly.pdbx_strand_id
1 'polypeptide(L)'
;MTKVRLDVLLVERGLAESRAKAQALIMAGQVRVAGQTTLKPATAIAADSVLTVDTGPRFVSRGGEKLDAALEALPIDVNGRVCADVGASTGGFTDCLLQRGAAKVYAIDVGKGILHWKLRNDPRVVVMEETNARFVESLPEPVSLVTVDASFISLKILLPVIKSWLFPLSSFDEGKKKEERNDVVALIKPQFEAGKKDVSRGDGVIRDPEIHRQVLTDVLTFARNEGFGIRGLIKSPLLGPKGNAEFLAWMDLSVESGEIKQWVESVIS
;
A
#
# COMPACT_ATOMS: atom_id res chain seq x y z
N MET A 1 43.61 -11.03 6.89
CA MET A 1 42.29 -10.67 6.35
C MET A 1 42.45 -10.07 4.97
N THR A 2 41.84 -10.68 3.95
CA THR A 2 41.85 -10.14 2.58
C THR A 2 41.09 -8.83 2.56
N LYS A 3 41.75 -7.76 2.11
CA LYS A 3 41.10 -6.46 1.90
C LYS A 3 40.71 -6.33 0.43
N VAL A 4 39.47 -5.94 0.18
CA VAL A 4 38.90 -5.74 -1.16
C VAL A 4 38.47 -4.28 -1.27
N ARG A 5 38.55 -3.71 -2.47
CA ARG A 5 38.04 -2.35 -2.70
C ARG A 5 36.52 -2.33 -2.54
N LEU A 6 36.00 -1.32 -1.85
CA LEU A 6 34.57 -1.17 -1.59
C LEU A 6 33.72 -1.22 -2.87
N ASP A 7 34.15 -0.57 -3.95
CA ASP A 7 33.44 -0.58 -5.23
C ASP A 7 33.35 -1.97 -5.89
N VAL A 8 34.39 -2.79 -5.72
CA VAL A 8 34.41 -4.18 -6.19
C VAL A 8 33.55 -5.06 -5.29
N LEU A 9 33.69 -4.91 -3.97
CA LEU A 9 32.98 -5.73 -2.99
C LEU A 9 31.46 -5.52 -3.04
N LEU A 10 30.98 -4.32 -3.36
CA LEU A 10 29.55 -4.07 -3.58
C LEU A 10 28.99 -4.84 -4.78
N VAL A 11 29.76 -4.99 -5.86
CA VAL A 11 29.35 -5.74 -7.05
C VAL A 11 29.43 -7.24 -6.78
N GLU A 12 30.51 -7.71 -6.18
CA GLU A 12 30.69 -9.13 -5.80
C GLU A 12 29.58 -9.64 -4.88
N ARG A 13 29.02 -8.76 -4.03
CA ARG A 13 27.91 -9.08 -3.13
C ARG A 13 26.51 -8.76 -3.71
N GLY A 14 26.41 -8.36 -4.97
CA GLY A 14 25.13 -8.04 -5.61
C GLY A 14 24.43 -6.78 -5.07
N LEU A 15 25.13 -5.93 -4.30
CA LEU A 15 24.62 -4.67 -3.78
C LEU A 15 24.67 -3.53 -4.81
N ALA A 16 25.35 -3.75 -5.94
CA ALA A 16 25.35 -2.88 -7.11
C ALA A 16 25.48 -3.70 -8.40
N GLU A 17 24.71 -3.34 -9.43
CA GLU A 17 24.70 -4.05 -10.72
C GLU A 17 26.00 -3.91 -11.52
N SER A 18 26.79 -2.87 -11.25
CA SER A 18 28.06 -2.61 -11.94
C SER A 18 28.99 -1.79 -11.06
N ARG A 19 30.30 -1.81 -11.40
CA ARG A 19 31.29 -0.98 -10.69
C ARG A 19 30.97 0.51 -10.79
N ALA A 20 30.43 0.97 -11.91
CA ALA A 20 30.03 2.37 -12.09
C ALA A 20 28.88 2.75 -11.14
N LYS A 21 27.86 1.88 -11.04
CA LYS A 21 26.73 2.07 -10.11
C LYS A 21 27.21 2.04 -8.65
N ALA A 22 28.11 1.12 -8.32
CA ALA A 22 28.74 1.04 -7.01
C ALA A 22 29.47 2.34 -6.64
N GLN A 23 30.27 2.89 -7.56
CA GLN A 23 30.98 4.15 -7.35
C GLN A 23 30.03 5.32 -7.12
N ALA A 24 28.95 5.41 -7.92
CA ALA A 24 27.93 6.44 -7.77
C ALA A 24 27.25 6.38 -6.38
N LEU A 25 26.85 5.19 -5.92
CA LEU A 25 26.25 4.98 -4.60
C LEU A 25 27.20 5.40 -3.46
N ILE A 26 28.48 5.03 -3.57
CA ILE A 26 29.50 5.40 -2.58
C ILE A 26 29.68 6.91 -2.53
N MET A 27 29.82 7.56 -3.70
CA MET A 27 30.03 9.01 -3.79
C MET A 27 28.80 9.81 -3.35
N ALA A 28 27.60 9.26 -3.57
CA ALA A 28 26.35 9.83 -3.07
C ALA A 28 26.16 9.66 -1.55
N GLY A 29 27.11 9.02 -0.85
CA GLY A 29 27.00 8.78 0.59
C GLY A 29 25.94 7.75 0.94
N GLN A 30 25.55 6.91 -0.01
CA GLN A 30 24.52 5.88 0.17
C GLN A 30 25.10 4.57 0.71
N VAL A 31 26.42 4.44 0.88
CA VAL A 31 27.02 3.18 1.36
C VAL A 31 27.51 3.33 2.79
N ARG A 32 27.17 2.36 3.66
CA ARG A 32 27.72 2.22 5.01
C ARG A 32 28.59 0.97 5.09
N VAL A 33 29.76 1.11 5.71
CA VAL A 33 30.66 0.02 6.08
C VAL A 33 30.68 -0.06 7.59
N ALA A 34 30.21 -1.16 8.18
CA ALA A 34 30.06 -1.30 9.63
C ALA A 34 29.33 -0.11 10.28
N GLY A 35 28.27 0.39 9.63
CA GLY A 35 27.48 1.53 10.09
C GLY A 35 28.06 2.92 9.80
N GLN A 36 29.27 3.02 9.22
CA GLN A 36 29.92 4.30 8.92
C GLN A 36 29.87 4.64 7.43
N THR A 37 29.57 5.89 7.08
CA THR A 37 29.56 6.36 5.69
C THR A 37 30.97 6.40 5.12
N THR A 38 31.19 5.78 3.97
CA THR A 38 32.45 5.89 3.22
C THR A 38 32.17 6.52 1.87
N LEU A 39 32.90 7.58 1.51
CA LEU A 39 32.73 8.31 0.24
C LEU A 39 33.81 7.98 -0.81
N LYS A 40 34.79 7.14 -0.46
CA LYS A 40 35.93 6.80 -1.34
C LYS A 40 35.74 5.40 -1.92
N PRO A 41 35.44 5.25 -3.22
CA PRO A 41 35.15 3.93 -3.80
C PRO A 41 36.30 2.93 -3.76
N ALA A 42 37.53 3.42 -3.84
CA ALA A 42 38.74 2.59 -3.79
C ALA A 42 39.17 2.20 -2.36
N THR A 43 38.39 2.52 -1.32
CA THR A 43 38.76 2.19 0.06
C THR A 43 38.86 0.68 0.23
N ALA A 44 40.02 0.22 0.70
CA ALA A 44 40.27 -1.19 0.97
C ALA A 44 39.67 -1.58 2.32
N ILE A 45 38.63 -2.40 2.30
CA ILE A 45 37.88 -2.85 3.48
C ILE A 45 37.99 -4.37 3.64
N ALA A 46 37.77 -4.88 4.85
CA ALA A 46 37.81 -6.32 5.08
C ALA A 46 36.68 -7.01 4.30
N ALA A 47 36.98 -8.14 3.64
CA ALA A 47 36.03 -8.85 2.77
C ALA A 47 34.77 -9.36 3.49
N ASP A 48 34.76 -9.38 4.83
CA ASP A 48 33.67 -9.75 5.73
C ASP A 48 32.93 -8.56 6.35
N SER A 49 33.34 -7.31 6.06
CA SER A 49 32.71 -6.10 6.62
C SER A 49 31.21 -6.08 6.33
N VAL A 50 30.38 -5.68 7.31
CA VAL A 50 28.93 -5.46 7.07
C VAL A 50 28.76 -4.27 6.14
N LEU A 51 28.08 -4.48 5.01
CA LEU A 51 27.80 -3.45 4.02
C LEU A 51 26.30 -3.22 3.93
N THR A 52 25.87 -1.96 3.96
CA THR A 52 24.50 -1.58 3.63
C THR A 52 24.50 -0.47 2.60
N VAL A 53 23.51 -0.48 1.72
CA VAL A 53 23.28 0.55 0.71
C VAL A 53 21.93 1.19 1.00
N ASP A 54 21.92 2.49 1.26
CA ASP A 54 20.75 3.35 1.38
C ASP A 54 20.29 3.77 -0.01
N THR A 55 19.39 2.99 -0.60
CA THR A 55 18.80 3.29 -1.91
C THR A 55 17.70 4.36 -1.85
N GLY A 56 17.53 5.03 -0.70
CA GLY A 56 16.38 5.89 -0.46
C GLY A 56 15.10 5.10 -0.20
N PRO A 57 13.96 5.79 0.01
CA PRO A 57 12.69 5.13 0.22
C PRO A 57 12.29 4.35 -1.03
N ARG A 58 11.82 3.11 -0.83
CA ARG A 58 11.41 2.22 -1.93
C ARG A 58 10.22 2.78 -2.71
N PHE A 59 9.32 3.47 -2.02
CA PHE A 59 8.13 4.08 -2.59
C PHE A 59 8.17 5.60 -2.50
N VAL A 60 7.46 6.30 -3.39
CA VAL A 60 7.36 7.77 -3.37
C VAL A 60 6.76 8.34 -2.07
N SER A 61 6.09 7.52 -1.25
CA SER A 61 5.59 7.91 0.06
C SER A 61 5.48 6.73 1.02
N ARG A 62 5.35 7.04 2.32
CA ARG A 62 5.12 6.05 3.39
C ARG A 62 3.85 5.21 3.18
N GLY A 63 2.91 5.67 2.35
CA GLY A 63 1.74 4.87 1.98
C GLY A 63 2.14 3.55 1.33
N GLY A 64 3.16 3.56 0.46
CA GLY A 64 3.60 2.34 -0.23
C GLY A 64 3.98 1.22 0.72
N GLU A 65 4.67 1.53 1.83
CA GLU A 65 5.05 0.56 2.87
C GLU A 65 3.84 -0.07 3.57
N LYS A 66 2.74 0.67 3.74
CA LYS A 66 1.51 0.14 4.35
C LYS A 66 0.85 -0.89 3.43
N LEU A 67 0.74 -0.56 2.14
CA LEU A 67 0.16 -1.47 1.17
C LEU A 67 1.07 -2.68 0.94
N ASP A 68 2.39 -2.49 0.87
CA ASP A 68 3.37 -3.56 0.68
C ASP A 68 3.24 -4.62 1.79
N ALA A 69 3.19 -4.17 3.05
CA ALA A 69 2.97 -5.05 4.19
C ALA A 69 1.61 -5.77 4.15
N ALA A 70 0.55 -5.11 3.69
CA ALA A 70 -0.75 -5.75 3.52
C ALA A 70 -0.74 -6.81 2.42
N LEU A 71 -0.10 -6.54 1.28
CA LEU A 71 -0.02 -7.49 0.17
C LEU A 71 0.85 -8.70 0.53
N GLU A 72 1.86 -8.54 1.40
CA GLU A 72 2.65 -9.66 1.95
C GLU A 72 1.87 -10.49 2.96
N ALA A 73 1.16 -9.85 3.89
CA ALA A 73 0.42 -10.54 4.93
C ALA A 73 -0.86 -11.21 4.42
N LEU A 74 -1.48 -10.68 3.35
CA LEU A 74 -2.78 -11.10 2.80
C LEU A 74 -2.64 -11.84 1.46
N PRO A 75 -1.49 -12.51 1.23
CA PRO A 75 -0.89 -12.88 -0.07
C PRO A 75 -1.69 -12.55 -1.35
N ILE A 76 -1.90 -11.26 -1.63
CA ILE A 76 -2.63 -10.79 -2.81
C ILE A 76 -1.64 -10.65 -3.98
N ASP A 77 -1.95 -11.32 -5.09
CA ASP A 77 -1.15 -11.26 -6.32
C ASP A 77 -1.58 -10.06 -7.17
N VAL A 78 -0.67 -9.12 -7.40
CA VAL A 78 -0.93 -7.89 -8.18
C VAL A 78 -0.49 -8.03 -9.64
N ASN A 79 0.33 -9.03 -9.95
CA ASN A 79 1.00 -9.10 -11.23
C ASN A 79 0.00 -9.24 -12.39
N GLY A 80 0.11 -8.36 -13.38
CA GLY A 80 -0.77 -8.32 -14.56
C GLY A 80 -2.15 -7.71 -14.33
N ARG A 81 -2.48 -7.28 -13.10
CA ARG A 81 -3.82 -6.76 -12.78
C ARG A 81 -4.02 -5.31 -13.22
N VAL A 82 -5.24 -5.01 -13.63
CA VAL A 82 -5.76 -3.63 -13.73
C VAL A 82 -6.30 -3.23 -12.37
N CYS A 83 -5.79 -2.13 -11.82
CA CYS A 83 -6.08 -1.68 -10.47
C CYS A 83 -6.68 -0.26 -10.44
N ALA A 84 -7.37 0.07 -9.37
CA ALA A 84 -7.74 1.44 -9.03
C ALA A 84 -7.21 1.80 -7.63
N ASP A 85 -6.61 2.99 -7.49
CA ASP A 85 -6.08 3.52 -6.24
C ASP A 85 -6.87 4.76 -5.83
N VAL A 86 -7.74 4.61 -4.83
CA VAL A 86 -8.63 5.66 -4.33
C VAL A 86 -7.94 6.44 -3.21
N GLY A 87 -7.75 7.74 -3.43
CA GLY A 87 -6.96 8.59 -2.55
C GLY A 87 -5.46 8.46 -2.85
N ALA A 88 -5.11 8.41 -4.15
CA ALA A 88 -3.74 8.16 -4.60
C ALA A 88 -2.71 9.12 -3.99
N SER A 89 -3.11 10.36 -3.68
CA SER A 89 -2.28 11.39 -3.05
C SER A 89 -0.96 11.59 -3.80
N THR A 90 0.18 11.52 -3.12
CA THR A 90 1.51 11.55 -3.75
C THR A 90 1.85 10.29 -4.54
N GLY A 91 1.06 9.21 -4.39
CA GLY A 91 1.11 7.99 -5.20
C GLY A 91 1.78 6.80 -4.52
N GLY A 92 1.81 6.73 -3.20
CA GLY A 92 2.48 5.64 -2.46
C GLY A 92 1.91 4.26 -2.79
N PHE A 93 0.58 4.12 -2.77
CA PHE A 93 -0.10 2.87 -3.11
C PHE A 93 0.05 2.55 -4.60
N THR A 94 -0.17 3.54 -5.48
CA THR A 94 0.10 3.43 -6.92
C THR A 94 1.52 2.91 -7.22
N ASP A 95 2.57 3.47 -6.61
CA ASP A 95 3.95 3.01 -6.81
C ASP A 95 4.15 1.56 -6.33
N CYS A 96 3.54 1.20 -5.19
CA CYS A 96 3.58 -0.18 -4.68
C CYS A 96 2.90 -1.17 -5.65
N LEU A 97 1.72 -0.83 -6.18
CA LEU A 97 1.03 -1.65 -7.19
C LEU A 97 1.88 -1.83 -8.46
N LEU A 98 2.46 -0.74 -8.97
CA LEU A 98 3.30 -0.78 -10.17
C LEU A 98 4.58 -1.61 -9.98
N GLN A 99 5.23 -1.49 -8.81
CA GLN A 99 6.41 -2.28 -8.45
C GLN A 99 6.09 -3.76 -8.26
N ARG A 100 4.85 -4.09 -7.88
CA ARG A 100 4.34 -5.47 -7.78
C ARG A 100 3.74 -6.00 -9.09
N GLY A 101 3.91 -5.28 -10.20
CA GLY A 101 3.60 -5.77 -11.53
C GLY A 101 2.17 -5.46 -12.02
N ALA A 102 1.47 -4.49 -11.43
CA ALA A 102 0.20 -4.03 -11.99
C ALA A 102 0.37 -3.63 -13.47
N ALA A 103 -0.55 -4.10 -14.32
CA ALA A 103 -0.56 -3.78 -15.73
C ALA A 103 -1.04 -2.34 -15.98
N LYS A 104 -1.96 -1.85 -15.14
CA LYS A 104 -2.51 -0.49 -15.20
C LYS A 104 -3.03 -0.07 -13.83
N VAL A 105 -2.92 1.21 -13.48
CA VAL A 105 -3.46 1.78 -12.25
C VAL A 105 -4.23 3.07 -12.55
N TYR A 106 -5.52 3.10 -12.21
CA TYR A 106 -6.31 4.34 -12.15
C TYR A 106 -6.01 5.05 -10.82
N ALA A 107 -5.22 6.13 -10.86
CA ALA A 107 -4.86 6.91 -9.69
C ALA A 107 -5.91 8.02 -9.47
N ILE A 108 -6.85 7.80 -8.54
CA ILE A 108 -8.02 8.64 -8.31
C ILE A 108 -7.79 9.51 -7.08
N ASP A 109 -7.84 10.82 -7.24
CA ASP A 109 -7.71 11.76 -6.12
C ASP A 109 -8.53 13.04 -6.34
N VAL A 110 -8.96 13.65 -5.23
CA VAL A 110 -9.65 14.95 -5.23
C VAL A 110 -8.69 16.13 -5.37
N GLY A 111 -7.41 15.93 -5.03
CA GLY A 111 -6.35 16.91 -5.17
C GLY A 111 -5.87 17.06 -6.62
N LYS A 112 -5.11 18.13 -6.86
CA LYS A 112 -4.55 18.49 -8.16
C LYS A 112 -3.04 18.69 -8.05
N GLY A 113 -2.28 18.12 -8.97
CA GLY A 113 -0.83 18.32 -9.06
C GLY A 113 -0.03 17.65 -7.94
N ILE A 114 -0.63 16.73 -7.17
CA ILE A 114 0.03 16.12 -5.99
C ILE A 114 0.72 14.80 -6.31
N LEU A 115 0.27 14.08 -7.35
CA LEU A 115 0.86 12.81 -7.75
C LEU A 115 2.32 13.00 -8.20
N HIS A 116 3.22 12.18 -7.67
CA HIS A 116 4.65 12.28 -7.93
C HIS A 116 4.97 12.20 -9.44
N TRP A 117 5.90 13.04 -9.90
CA TRP A 117 6.23 13.20 -11.33
C TRP A 117 6.54 11.88 -12.05
N LYS A 118 7.32 10.99 -11.41
CA LYS A 118 7.62 9.64 -11.94
C LYS A 118 6.35 8.86 -12.28
N LEU A 119 5.35 8.88 -11.41
CA LEU A 119 4.11 8.12 -11.56
C LEU A 119 3.20 8.77 -12.59
N ARG A 120 3.12 10.11 -12.59
CA ARG A 120 2.36 10.86 -13.60
C ARG A 120 2.81 10.55 -15.02
N ASN A 121 4.10 10.25 -15.22
CA ASN A 121 4.67 9.95 -16.52
C ASN A 121 4.82 8.44 -16.79
N ASP A 122 4.39 7.56 -15.87
CA ASP A 122 4.41 6.12 -16.12
C ASP A 122 3.23 5.78 -17.06
N PRO A 123 3.46 5.13 -18.21
CA PRO A 123 2.42 4.84 -19.19
C PRO A 123 1.33 3.89 -18.68
N ARG A 124 1.55 3.21 -17.55
CA ARG A 124 0.57 2.34 -16.92
C ARG A 124 -0.37 3.09 -15.97
N VAL A 125 -0.12 4.38 -15.70
CA VAL A 125 -0.93 5.18 -14.76
C VAL A 125 -1.92 6.04 -15.53
N VAL A 126 -3.19 5.92 -15.17
CA VAL A 126 -4.25 6.84 -15.61
C VAL A 126 -4.53 7.81 -14.47
N VAL A 127 -4.15 9.07 -14.66
CA VAL A 127 -4.30 10.11 -13.64
C VAL A 127 -5.73 10.66 -13.65
N MET A 128 -6.44 10.52 -12.54
CA MET A 128 -7.79 11.02 -12.32
C MET A 128 -7.78 12.00 -11.13
N GLU A 129 -7.21 13.18 -11.35
CA GLU A 129 -7.17 14.29 -10.38
C GLU A 129 -8.48 15.08 -10.36
N GLU A 130 -8.69 15.90 -9.32
CA GLU A 130 -9.93 16.66 -9.11
C GLU A 130 -11.20 15.78 -9.19
N THR A 131 -11.05 14.48 -8.91
CA THR A 131 -12.08 13.47 -9.10
C THR A 131 -12.49 12.90 -7.75
N ASN A 132 -13.73 13.18 -7.35
CA ASN A 132 -14.28 12.61 -6.14
C ASN A 132 -14.84 11.21 -6.44
N ALA A 133 -14.14 10.18 -5.92
CA ALA A 133 -14.49 8.77 -6.08
C ALA A 133 -15.97 8.45 -5.77
N ARG A 134 -16.61 9.19 -4.84
CA ARG A 134 -18.03 9.02 -4.51
C ARG A 134 -18.96 9.18 -5.72
N PHE A 135 -18.56 9.96 -6.72
CA PHE A 135 -19.39 10.29 -7.88
C PHE A 135 -18.90 9.60 -9.16
N VAL A 136 -17.94 8.68 -9.07
CA VAL A 136 -17.45 7.92 -10.22
C VAL A 136 -18.31 6.67 -10.38
N GLU A 137 -19.26 6.72 -11.33
CA GLU A 137 -20.21 5.61 -11.54
C GLU A 137 -19.54 4.37 -12.15
N SER A 138 -18.55 4.57 -13.02
CA SER A 138 -17.79 3.51 -13.68
C SER A 138 -16.38 3.98 -14.08
N LEU A 139 -15.48 3.02 -14.23
CA LEU A 139 -14.17 3.23 -14.84
C LEU A 139 -14.20 2.82 -16.32
N PRO A 140 -13.25 3.27 -17.16
CA PRO A 140 -13.22 2.93 -18.59
C PRO A 140 -13.18 1.41 -18.88
N GLU A 141 -12.66 0.62 -17.96
CA GLU A 141 -12.71 -0.84 -17.97
C GLU A 141 -12.85 -1.37 -16.52
N PRO A 142 -13.41 -2.57 -16.31
CA PRO A 142 -13.47 -3.17 -14.99
C PRO A 142 -12.06 -3.42 -14.42
N VAL A 143 -11.93 -3.28 -13.10
CA VAL A 143 -10.67 -3.52 -12.39
C VAL A 143 -10.78 -4.77 -11.52
N SER A 144 -9.64 -5.39 -11.24
CA SER A 144 -9.54 -6.63 -10.44
C SER A 144 -8.99 -6.39 -9.03
N LEU A 145 -8.44 -5.20 -8.77
CA LEU A 145 -7.95 -4.81 -7.46
C LEU A 145 -8.22 -3.33 -7.21
N VAL A 146 -8.91 -3.01 -6.11
CA VAL A 146 -9.09 -1.63 -5.66
C VAL A 146 -8.37 -1.42 -4.33
N THR A 147 -7.52 -0.41 -4.26
CA THR A 147 -6.90 0.04 -3.00
C THR A 147 -7.53 1.35 -2.54
N VAL A 148 -7.72 1.52 -1.22
CA VAL A 148 -8.34 2.73 -0.66
C VAL A 148 -7.49 3.30 0.48
N ASP A 149 -6.94 4.50 0.28
CA ASP A 149 -6.25 5.33 1.28
C ASP A 149 -6.87 6.74 1.35
N ALA A 150 -8.19 6.81 1.44
CA ALA A 150 -8.90 8.10 1.51
C ALA A 150 -8.87 8.70 2.93
N SER A 151 -8.93 10.02 3.02
CA SER A 151 -9.03 10.75 4.30
C SER A 151 -10.30 11.60 4.31
N PHE A 152 -10.85 11.89 5.49
CA PHE A 152 -12.06 12.71 5.68
C PHE A 152 -13.34 12.15 5.03
N ILE A 153 -13.35 10.87 4.66
CA ILE A 153 -14.50 10.16 4.12
C ILE A 153 -14.53 8.76 4.73
N SER A 154 -15.73 8.26 5.04
CA SER A 154 -15.93 6.90 5.53
C SER A 154 -15.92 5.91 4.37
N LEU A 155 -15.34 4.73 4.59
CA LEU A 155 -15.42 3.60 3.69
C LEU A 155 -16.87 3.18 3.43
N LYS A 156 -17.80 3.45 4.34
CA LYS A 156 -19.23 3.18 4.15
C LYS A 156 -19.85 3.94 2.97
N ILE A 157 -19.21 5.04 2.54
CA ILE A 157 -19.62 5.81 1.36
C ILE A 157 -18.93 5.29 0.10
N LEU A 158 -17.68 4.84 0.22
CA LEU A 158 -16.86 4.43 -0.93
C LEU A 158 -17.15 3.00 -1.39
N LEU A 159 -17.35 2.05 -0.47
CA LEU A 159 -17.53 0.64 -0.80
C LEU A 159 -18.69 0.34 -1.77
N PRO A 160 -19.88 0.96 -1.63
CA PRO A 160 -20.97 0.75 -2.58
C PRO A 160 -20.61 1.20 -4.00
N VAL A 161 -19.85 2.30 -4.13
CA VAL A 161 -19.41 2.83 -5.43
C VAL A 161 -18.31 1.96 -6.03
N ILE A 162 -17.32 1.55 -5.23
CA ILE A 162 -16.23 0.68 -5.66
C ILE A 162 -16.74 -0.64 -6.25
N LYS A 163 -17.86 -1.16 -5.72
CA LYS A 163 -18.48 -2.38 -6.23
C LYS A 163 -18.86 -2.30 -7.71
N SER A 164 -19.21 -1.12 -8.24
CA SER A 164 -19.56 -0.95 -9.66
C SER A 164 -18.36 -0.92 -10.60
N TRP A 165 -17.14 -0.83 -10.06
CA TRP A 165 -15.90 -0.80 -10.86
C TRP A 165 -15.29 -2.20 -11.05
N LEU A 166 -15.72 -3.17 -10.25
CA LEU A 166 -15.24 -4.54 -10.25
C LEU A 166 -15.95 -5.37 -11.34
N PHE A 167 -15.39 -6.53 -11.69
CA PHE A 167 -16.03 -7.42 -12.66
C PHE A 167 -17.39 -7.93 -12.16
N PRO A 168 -18.45 -8.00 -13.00
CA PRO A 168 -19.72 -8.60 -12.60
C PRO A 168 -19.54 -10.07 -12.18
N LEU A 169 -20.26 -10.50 -11.14
CA LEU A 169 -20.21 -11.90 -10.67
C LEU A 169 -20.56 -12.93 -11.75
N SER A 170 -21.38 -12.55 -12.73
CA SER A 170 -21.72 -13.39 -13.89
C SER A 170 -20.57 -13.60 -14.87
N SER A 171 -19.47 -12.85 -14.72
CA SER A 171 -18.28 -12.96 -15.58
C SER A 171 -17.31 -14.04 -15.11
N PHE A 172 -17.57 -14.62 -13.94
CA PHE A 172 -16.78 -15.72 -13.38
C PHE A 172 -17.32 -17.05 -13.90
N ASP A 173 -16.81 -17.50 -15.03
CA ASP A 173 -17.00 -18.89 -15.46
C ASP A 173 -16.34 -19.85 -14.46
N GLU A 174 -16.96 -21.00 -14.22
CA GLU A 174 -16.39 -22.11 -13.45
C GLU A 174 -15.12 -22.65 -14.15
N GLY A 175 -13.97 -22.00 -13.91
CA GLY A 175 -12.67 -22.48 -14.39
C GLY A 175 -11.61 -21.46 -14.77
N LYS A 176 -11.73 -20.16 -14.45
CA LYS A 176 -10.72 -19.15 -14.86
C LYS A 176 -10.08 -18.33 -13.72
N LYS A 177 -9.04 -17.60 -14.12
CA LYS A 177 -7.70 -17.47 -13.51
C LYS A 177 -7.64 -16.56 -12.27
N LYS A 178 -6.51 -16.61 -11.53
CA LYS A 178 -6.09 -15.63 -10.50
C LYS A 178 -6.29 -14.14 -10.88
N GLU A 179 -6.29 -13.84 -12.17
CA GLU A 179 -6.42 -12.52 -12.80
C GLU A 179 -7.84 -11.92 -12.70
N GLU A 180 -8.86 -12.73 -12.39
CA GLU A 180 -10.27 -12.30 -12.40
C GLU A 180 -10.84 -12.07 -10.99
N ARG A 181 -10.06 -12.18 -9.91
CA ARG A 181 -10.59 -11.92 -8.55
C ARG A 181 -10.96 -10.45 -8.40
N ASN A 182 -12.08 -10.20 -7.71
CA ASN A 182 -12.55 -8.87 -7.38
C ASN A 182 -12.06 -8.49 -5.98
N ASP A 183 -10.78 -8.15 -5.85
CA ASP A 183 -10.16 -7.84 -4.55
C ASP A 183 -10.26 -6.35 -4.21
N VAL A 184 -10.48 -6.04 -2.93
CA VAL A 184 -10.46 -4.68 -2.37
C VAL A 184 -9.58 -4.67 -1.13
N VAL A 185 -8.60 -3.77 -1.07
CA VAL A 185 -7.75 -3.53 0.09
C VAL A 185 -8.00 -2.12 0.59
N ALA A 186 -8.68 -1.99 1.72
CA ALA A 186 -9.09 -0.70 2.26
C ALA A 186 -8.39 -0.38 3.58
N LEU A 187 -7.78 0.80 3.67
CA LEU A 187 -7.20 1.32 4.89
C LEU A 187 -8.31 1.94 5.76
N ILE A 188 -8.65 1.26 6.85
CA ILE A 188 -9.56 1.72 7.88
C ILE A 188 -8.80 2.68 8.82
N LYS A 189 -9.27 3.92 8.88
CA LYS A 189 -8.72 4.99 9.71
C LYS A 189 -9.73 5.35 10.81
N PRO A 190 -9.58 4.86 12.04
CA PRO A 190 -10.57 5.06 13.10
C PRO A 190 -11.01 6.51 13.30
N GLN A 191 -10.10 7.47 13.17
CA GLN A 191 -10.39 8.90 13.29
C GLN A 191 -11.38 9.46 12.25
N PHE A 192 -11.63 8.75 11.14
CA PHE A 192 -12.59 9.15 10.10
C PHE A 192 -13.85 8.28 10.09
N GLU A 193 -13.87 7.19 10.85
CA GLU A 193 -14.98 6.24 10.93
C GLU A 193 -15.74 6.36 12.25
N ALA A 194 -15.06 6.73 13.34
CA ALA A 194 -15.65 6.91 14.65
C ALA A 194 -16.61 8.12 14.68
N GLY A 195 -17.61 8.07 15.56
CA GLY A 195 -18.55 9.16 15.75
C GLY A 195 -17.88 10.44 16.25
N LYS A 196 -18.48 11.60 15.98
CA LYS A 196 -17.95 12.93 16.39
C LYS A 196 -17.59 13.02 17.88
N LYS A 197 -18.35 12.33 18.75
CA LYS A 197 -18.14 12.31 20.21
C LYS A 197 -16.85 11.60 20.61
N ASP A 198 -16.44 10.59 19.85
CA ASP A 198 -15.26 9.75 20.15
C ASP A 198 -13.97 10.41 19.67
N VAL A 199 -14.03 11.15 18.55
CA VAL A 199 -12.90 11.92 18.00
C VAL A 199 -12.57 13.14 18.86
N SER A 200 -13.58 13.74 19.53
CA SER A 200 -13.42 14.96 20.34
C SER A 200 -12.71 14.78 21.69
N ARG A 201 -12.36 13.55 22.08
CA ARG A 201 -11.66 13.26 23.35
C ARG A 201 -10.13 13.50 23.29
N GLY A 202 -9.62 14.02 22.17
CA GLY A 202 -8.22 14.44 21.98
C GLY A 202 -8.00 15.23 20.68
N ASP A 203 -6.75 15.43 20.24
CA ASP A 203 -6.38 16.16 19.00
C ASP A 203 -6.73 15.41 17.67
N GLY A 204 -7.75 14.55 17.73
CA GLY A 204 -8.14 13.62 16.67
C GLY A 204 -7.31 12.33 16.63
N VAL A 205 -6.72 11.92 17.77
CA VAL A 205 -5.98 10.65 17.93
C VAL A 205 -6.79 9.68 18.77
N ILE A 206 -7.18 8.55 18.19
CA ILE A 206 -7.91 7.48 18.87
C ILE A 206 -6.90 6.45 19.38
N ARG A 207 -6.78 6.35 20.71
CA ARG A 207 -5.89 5.37 21.38
C ARG A 207 -6.63 4.22 22.05
N ASP A 208 -7.92 4.38 22.27
CA ASP A 208 -8.74 3.40 22.98
C ASP A 208 -8.96 2.15 22.11
N PRO A 209 -8.47 0.97 22.53
CA PRO A 209 -8.64 -0.29 21.79
C PRO A 209 -10.12 -0.66 21.60
N GLU A 210 -11.00 -0.27 22.51
CA GLU A 210 -12.42 -0.58 22.40
C GLU A 210 -13.09 0.27 21.31
N ILE A 211 -12.66 1.52 21.13
CA ILE A 211 -13.10 2.35 20.00
C ILE A 211 -12.57 1.77 18.68
N HIS A 212 -11.34 1.28 18.64
CA HIS A 212 -10.82 0.59 17.45
C HIS A 212 -11.65 -0.66 17.13
N ARG A 213 -11.95 -1.48 18.14
CA ARG A 213 -12.79 -2.68 18.01
C ARG A 213 -14.17 -2.35 17.46
N GLN A 214 -14.82 -1.33 18.01
CA GLN A 214 -16.13 -0.88 17.56
C GLN A 214 -16.08 -0.42 16.10
N VAL A 215 -15.13 0.45 15.75
CA VAL A 215 -14.97 0.94 14.36
C VAL A 215 -14.74 -0.21 13.39
N LEU A 216 -13.80 -1.11 13.69
CA LEU A 216 -13.47 -2.23 12.80
C LEU A 216 -14.68 -3.15 12.61
N THR A 217 -15.36 -3.49 13.71
CA THR A 217 -16.58 -4.30 13.66
C THR A 217 -17.66 -3.64 12.81
N ASP A 218 -17.86 -2.32 12.96
CA ASP A 218 -18.87 -1.56 12.24
C ASP A 218 -18.58 -1.46 10.74
N VAL A 219 -17.33 -1.18 10.37
CA VAL A 219 -16.91 -1.06 8.97
C VAL A 219 -16.97 -2.43 8.27
N LEU A 220 -16.46 -3.48 8.90
CA LEU A 220 -16.47 -4.83 8.33
C LEU A 220 -17.89 -5.40 8.25
N THR A 221 -18.74 -5.13 9.24
CA THR A 221 -20.16 -5.53 9.20
C THR A 221 -20.89 -4.81 8.08
N PHE A 222 -20.64 -3.51 7.90
CA PHE A 222 -21.19 -2.76 6.78
C PHE A 222 -20.73 -3.34 5.44
N ALA A 223 -19.43 -3.57 5.25
CA ALA A 223 -18.90 -4.16 4.03
C ALA A 223 -19.54 -5.51 3.71
N ARG A 224 -19.70 -6.38 4.72
CA ARG A 224 -20.40 -7.66 4.56
C ARG A 224 -21.86 -7.48 4.13
N ASN A 225 -22.58 -6.52 4.72
CA ASN A 225 -23.97 -6.24 4.33
C ASN A 225 -24.08 -5.66 2.90
N GLU A 226 -23.07 -4.95 2.44
CA GLU A 226 -22.93 -4.51 1.04
C GLU A 226 -22.53 -5.65 0.08
N GLY A 227 -22.31 -6.86 0.60
CA GLY A 227 -21.99 -8.06 -0.19
C GLY A 227 -20.51 -8.28 -0.45
N PHE A 228 -19.63 -7.77 0.42
CA PHE A 228 -18.21 -8.09 0.41
C PHE A 228 -17.87 -9.26 1.35
N GLY A 229 -17.06 -10.20 0.88
CA GLY A 229 -16.46 -11.26 1.68
C GLY A 229 -15.24 -10.75 2.43
N ILE A 230 -15.20 -10.87 3.76
CA ILE A 230 -14.03 -10.45 4.55
C ILE A 230 -12.97 -11.56 4.56
N ARG A 231 -11.81 -11.28 3.98
CA ARG A 231 -10.72 -12.25 3.75
C ARG A 231 -9.54 -12.09 4.67
N GLY A 232 -9.31 -10.89 5.20
CA GLY A 232 -8.29 -10.67 6.19
C GLY A 232 -8.26 -9.25 6.72
N LEU A 233 -7.58 -9.07 7.84
CA LEU A 233 -7.40 -7.80 8.50
C LEU A 233 -5.99 -7.76 9.11
N ILE A 234 -5.28 -6.66 8.88
CA ILE A 234 -3.99 -6.42 9.53
C ILE A 234 -3.94 -5.03 10.16
N LYS A 235 -3.11 -4.87 11.19
CA LYS A 235 -2.71 -3.56 11.68
C LYS A 235 -1.64 -2.99 10.74
N SER A 236 -1.79 -1.74 10.31
CA SER A 236 -0.77 -1.05 9.51
C SER A 236 0.56 -1.03 10.29
N PRO A 237 1.69 -1.35 9.65
CA PRO A 237 3.01 -1.30 10.30
C PRO A 237 3.41 0.14 10.67
N LEU A 238 2.76 1.13 10.07
CA LEU A 238 3.01 2.53 10.28
C LEU A 238 1.78 3.20 10.90
N LEU A 239 2.03 4.07 11.88
CA LEU A 239 1.00 4.99 12.37
C LEU A 239 0.74 6.10 11.35
N GLY A 240 -0.50 6.60 11.33
CA GLY A 240 -0.88 7.79 10.58
C GLY A 240 -0.11 9.04 11.05
N PRO A 241 -0.17 10.17 10.32
CA PRO A 241 0.66 11.36 10.58
C PRO A 241 0.55 11.91 12.01
N LYS A 242 -0.64 11.81 12.62
CA LYS A 242 -0.90 12.24 14.01
C LYS A 242 -0.68 11.12 15.06
N GLY A 243 -0.18 9.96 14.66
CA GLY A 243 0.01 8.81 15.54
C GLY A 243 -1.21 7.90 15.71
N ASN A 244 -2.23 8.02 14.84
CA ASN A 244 -3.36 7.09 14.84
C ASN A 244 -2.91 5.70 14.38
N ALA A 245 -3.38 4.65 15.08
CA ALA A 245 -3.34 3.30 14.55
C ALA A 245 -4.31 3.21 13.37
N GLU A 246 -3.89 2.53 12.31
CA GLU A 246 -4.68 2.31 11.10
C GLU A 246 -4.64 0.81 10.77
N PHE A 247 -5.62 0.32 10.02
CA PHE A 247 -5.80 -1.10 9.76
C PHE A 247 -6.10 -1.33 8.28
N LEU A 248 -5.61 -2.40 7.67
CA LEU A 248 -5.93 -2.75 6.28
C LEU A 248 -6.83 -3.97 6.26
N ALA A 249 -8.01 -3.84 5.66
CA ALA A 249 -8.94 -4.92 5.43
C ALA A 249 -8.84 -5.39 3.98
N TRP A 250 -8.69 -6.69 3.78
CA TRP A 250 -8.86 -7.34 2.49
C TRP A 250 -10.25 -7.93 2.38
N MET A 251 -10.92 -7.58 1.30
CA MET A 251 -12.27 -7.98 0.95
C MET A 251 -12.31 -8.47 -0.49
N ASP A 252 -13.29 -9.30 -0.82
CA ASP A 252 -13.63 -9.63 -2.20
C ASP A 252 -15.15 -9.60 -2.42
N LEU A 253 -15.63 -9.82 -3.66
CA LEU A 253 -17.07 -9.93 -3.94
C LEU A 253 -17.66 -11.34 -3.70
N SER A 254 -17.05 -12.15 -2.84
CA SER A 254 -17.60 -13.47 -2.49
C SER A 254 -18.62 -13.40 -1.34
N VAL A 255 -19.50 -14.40 -1.27
CA VAL A 255 -20.49 -14.52 -0.19
C VAL A 255 -19.89 -15.10 1.10
N GLU A 256 -18.73 -15.77 1.01
CA GLU A 256 -18.07 -16.39 2.16
C GLU A 256 -17.17 -15.40 2.89
N SER A 257 -17.49 -15.12 4.16
CA SER A 257 -16.67 -14.28 5.04
C SER A 257 -16.14 -15.09 6.21
N GLY A 258 -14.89 -14.82 6.62
CA GLY A 258 -14.43 -15.24 7.95
C GLY A 258 -15.22 -14.53 9.07
N GLU A 259 -15.11 -15.04 10.30
CA GLU A 259 -15.77 -14.41 11.44
C GLU A 259 -15.15 -13.03 11.74
N ILE A 260 -15.93 -11.95 11.53
CA ILE A 260 -15.51 -10.56 11.78
C ILE A 260 -14.86 -10.42 13.16
N LYS A 261 -15.45 -11.02 14.20
CA LYS A 261 -14.92 -10.95 15.56
C LYS A 261 -13.49 -11.49 15.65
N GLN A 262 -13.19 -12.62 15.00
CA GLN A 262 -11.85 -13.20 15.01
C GLN A 262 -10.84 -12.29 14.32
N TRP A 263 -11.22 -11.71 13.18
CA TRP A 263 -10.37 -10.73 12.48
C TRP A 263 -10.07 -9.52 13.35
N VAL A 264 -11.09 -8.94 13.99
CA VAL A 264 -10.91 -7.77 14.86
C VAL A 264 -10.02 -8.09 16.06
N GLU A 265 -10.25 -9.21 16.76
CA GLU A 265 -9.38 -9.60 17.88
C GLU A 265 -7.94 -9.90 17.46
N SER A 266 -7.70 -10.33 16.22
CA SER A 266 -6.33 -10.62 15.75
C SER A 266 -5.45 -9.37 15.60
N VAL A 267 -6.04 -8.18 15.51
CA VAL A 267 -5.31 -6.91 15.29
C VAL A 267 -5.41 -5.92 16.45
N ILE A 268 -6.35 -6.13 17.37
CA ILE A 268 -6.47 -5.35 18.59
C ILE A 268 -5.58 -5.96 19.66
N SER A 269 -4.52 -5.23 20.01
CA SER A 269 -3.60 -5.53 21.12
C SER A 269 -4.05 -4.88 22.41
#